data_AF-A0A7S0FTE2-F1
#
_entry.id   AF-A0A7S0FTE2-F1
#
_cell.length_a   1.000
_cell.length_b   1.000
_cell.length_c   1.000
_cell.angle_alpha   90.00
_cell.angle_beta   90.00
_cell.angle_gamma   90.00
#
_symmetry.space_group_name_H-M   'P 1'
#
loop_
_entity.id
_entity.type
_entity.pdbx_description
1 polymer ?
#
loop_
_entity_poly.entity_id
_entity_poly.type
_entity_poly.pdbx_seq_one_letter_code
_entity_poly.pdbx_strand_id
1 'polypeptide(L)'
;WDGDRTWRNRYSGCSRDTYGTHVNFNVLGDGDAKMGVRGGQAAVCRAGYYASKGAERCAIPIGSSEECQRAAEALGLPWDGDRTWRNRYSGCSRDTYGTHVNFNVLGDGDAKMGVRGGQAAVCRAGYYASKGAERCAIPIGSSEECQRAAEALGLPWDGDRTW
;
A
#
# COMPACT_ATOMS: atom_id res chain seq x y z
N TRP A 1 -16.92 -28.73 -20.26
CA TRP A 1 -16.97 -27.71 -21.32
C TRP A 1 -16.11 -26.55 -20.86
N ASP A 2 -14.83 -26.68 -21.25
CA ASP A 2 -13.81 -25.64 -21.17
C ASP A 2 -14.10 -24.59 -22.25
N GLY A 3 -14.26 -23.35 -21.82
CA GLY A 3 -14.22 -22.19 -22.71
C GLY A 3 -13.23 -21.21 -22.10
N ASP A 4 -12.22 -20.83 -22.89
CA ASP A 4 -11.26 -19.77 -22.59
C ASP A 4 -12.00 -18.52 -22.10
N ARG A 5 -12.13 -18.40 -20.78
CA ARG A 5 -12.60 -17.18 -20.13
C ARG A 5 -11.40 -16.24 -20.09
N THR A 6 -11.15 -15.56 -21.20
CA THR A 6 -10.16 -14.49 -21.23
C THR A 6 -10.51 -13.42 -20.18
N TRP A 7 -9.63 -13.20 -19.20
CA TRP A 7 -9.81 -12.28 -18.05
C TRP A 7 -9.84 -10.79 -18.42
N ARG A 8 -10.01 -10.44 -19.70
CA ARG A 8 -10.19 -9.06 -20.15
C ARG A 8 -11.39 -8.35 -19.51
N ASN A 9 -12.33 -9.10 -18.94
CA ASN A 9 -13.51 -8.58 -18.22
C ASN A 9 -13.39 -8.65 -16.69
N ARG A 10 -12.17 -8.63 -16.13
CA ARG A 10 -11.90 -8.73 -14.68
C ARG A 10 -11.21 -7.47 -14.17
N TYR A 11 -11.20 -7.28 -12.84
CA TYR A 11 -10.47 -6.16 -12.25
C TYR A 11 -8.98 -6.25 -12.61
N SER A 12 -8.40 -5.14 -13.05
CA SER A 12 -6.96 -4.99 -13.24
C SER A 12 -6.28 -4.66 -11.91
N GLY A 13 -5.23 -5.40 -11.56
CA GLY A 13 -4.52 -5.30 -10.29
C GLY A 13 -5.00 -6.29 -9.23
N CYS A 14 -4.82 -5.92 -7.96
CA CYS A 14 -5.04 -6.82 -6.82
C CYS A 14 -6.53 -7.02 -6.51
N SER A 15 -7.01 -8.27 -6.53
CA SER A 15 -8.42 -8.58 -6.25
C SER A 15 -8.62 -9.82 -5.40
N ARG A 16 -9.71 -9.81 -4.62
CA ARG A 16 -10.23 -10.96 -3.89
C ARG A 16 -11.45 -11.51 -4.62
N ASP A 17 -11.58 -12.83 -4.71
CA ASP A 17 -12.81 -13.46 -5.20
C ASP A 17 -14.02 -13.23 -4.27
N THR A 18 -15.25 -13.37 -4.78
CA THR A 18 -16.49 -13.20 -4.01
C THR A 18 -16.76 -14.28 -2.99
N TYR A 19 -16.12 -15.44 -3.09
CA TYR A 19 -16.18 -16.45 -2.03
C TYR A 19 -15.31 -16.05 -0.83
N GLY A 20 -14.51 -15.00 -0.98
CA GLY A 20 -13.60 -14.49 0.04
C GLY A 20 -12.43 -15.42 0.30
N THR A 21 -12.14 -16.32 -0.65
CA THR A 21 -11.22 -17.44 -0.42
C THR A 21 -9.81 -17.18 -0.90
N HIS A 22 -9.62 -16.40 -1.96
CA HIS A 22 -8.30 -16.17 -2.52
C HIS A 22 -8.10 -14.73 -3.01
N VAL A 23 -6.84 -14.31 -2.98
CA VAL A 23 -6.35 -13.04 -3.56
C VAL A 23 -5.43 -13.37 -4.74
N ASN A 24 -5.58 -12.61 -5.83
CA ASN A 24 -4.77 -12.74 -7.06
C ASN A 24 -4.41 -11.35 -7.61
N PHE A 25 -3.35 -11.29 -8.42
CA PHE A 25 -2.98 -10.09 -9.17
C PHE A 25 -3.17 -10.32 -10.67
N ASN A 26 -3.98 -9.47 -11.28
CA ASN A 26 -4.24 -9.52 -12.72
C ASN A 26 -3.46 -8.42 -13.44
N VAL A 27 -2.52 -8.82 -14.29
CA VAL A 27 -1.73 -7.91 -15.16
C VAL A 27 -2.43 -7.57 -16.47
N LEU A 28 -3.48 -8.33 -16.85
CA LEU A 28 -4.20 -8.13 -18.11
C LEU A 28 -5.44 -7.26 -17.90
N GLY A 29 -5.37 -6.02 -18.40
CA GLY A 29 -6.52 -5.35 -18.99
C GLY A 29 -6.78 -3.93 -18.50
N ASP A 30 -7.40 -3.17 -19.40
CA ASP A 30 -8.03 -1.85 -19.18
C ASP A 30 -9.37 -1.98 -18.41
N GLY A 31 -9.52 -3.06 -17.64
CA GLY A 31 -10.75 -3.46 -16.97
C GLY A 31 -11.01 -2.62 -15.73
N ASP A 32 -11.93 -1.66 -15.85
CA ASP A 32 -12.43 -0.87 -14.74
C ASP A 32 -12.98 -1.75 -13.59
N ALA A 33 -12.98 -1.25 -12.35
CA ALA A 33 -13.62 -1.89 -11.19
C ALA A 33 -15.10 -2.31 -11.42
N LYS A 34 -15.77 -1.72 -12.42
CA LYS A 34 -17.10 -2.11 -12.89
C LYS A 34 -17.16 -3.51 -13.52
N MET A 35 -16.07 -4.02 -14.08
CA MET A 35 -15.98 -5.36 -14.67
C MET A 35 -15.74 -6.46 -13.61
N GLY A 36 -14.99 -6.14 -12.55
CA GLY A 36 -14.76 -7.04 -11.42
C GLY A 36 -16.04 -7.49 -10.70
N VAL A 37 -17.06 -6.62 -10.60
CA VAL A 37 -18.33 -6.97 -9.93
C VAL A 37 -19.27 -7.85 -10.72
N ARG A 38 -19.24 -7.80 -12.06
CA ARG A 38 -19.95 -8.81 -12.86
C ARG A 38 -19.31 -10.19 -12.77
N GLY A 39 -18.01 -10.26 -12.43
CA GLY A 39 -17.23 -11.48 -12.27
C GLY A 39 -17.09 -12.00 -10.84
N GLY A 40 -17.71 -11.34 -9.86
CA GLY A 40 -17.60 -11.71 -8.45
C GLY A 40 -16.22 -11.43 -7.86
N GLN A 41 -15.74 -10.20 -7.95
CA GLN A 41 -14.47 -9.78 -7.37
C GLN A 41 -14.60 -8.47 -6.61
N ALA A 42 -13.84 -8.36 -5.51
CA ALA A 42 -13.61 -7.13 -4.77
C ALA A 42 -12.17 -6.68 -4.98
N ALA A 43 -11.95 -5.38 -5.19
CA ALA A 43 -10.60 -4.84 -5.26
C ALA A 43 -9.94 -4.92 -3.88
N VAL A 44 -8.66 -5.29 -3.82
CA VAL A 44 -7.86 -5.14 -2.60
C VAL A 44 -7.11 -3.82 -2.70
N CYS A 45 -7.31 -2.98 -1.69
CA CYS A 45 -6.87 -1.60 -1.67
C CYS A 45 -5.94 -1.32 -0.48
N ARG A 46 -5.08 -0.30 -0.61
CA ARG A 46 -4.38 0.25 0.55
C ARG A 46 -5.38 1.03 1.41
N ALA A 47 -5.32 0.83 2.73
CA ALA A 47 -6.11 1.61 3.69
C ALA A 47 -5.61 3.06 3.86
N GLY A 48 -4.51 3.42 3.19
CA GLY A 48 -3.88 4.72 3.25
C GLY A 48 -2.63 4.74 4.12
N TYR A 49 -2.29 5.93 4.59
CA TYR A 49 -1.09 6.19 5.38
C TYR A 49 -1.45 6.97 6.63
N TYR A 50 -0.59 6.92 7.65
CA TYR A 50 -0.73 7.73 8.86
C TYR A 50 0.65 8.12 9.40
N ALA A 51 0.71 9.23 10.14
CA ALA A 51 1.88 9.57 10.94
C ALA A 51 1.71 8.99 12.35
N SER A 52 2.72 8.30 12.86
CA SER A 52 2.71 7.71 14.20
C SER A 52 2.66 8.79 15.28
N LYS A 53 2.23 8.40 16.49
CA LYS A 53 2.25 9.29 17.66
C LYS A 53 3.55 9.07 18.43
N GLY A 54 4.41 10.08 18.48
CA GLY A 54 5.64 10.03 19.27
C GLY A 54 6.61 8.95 18.79
N ALA A 55 7.15 8.16 19.72
CA ALA A 55 8.28 7.24 19.46
C ALA A 55 7.88 5.88 18.87
N GLU A 56 6.70 5.78 18.30
CA GLU A 56 6.17 4.51 17.79
C GLU A 56 6.75 4.20 16.41
N ARG A 57 7.26 2.97 16.25
CA ARG A 57 7.67 2.41 14.96
C ARG A 57 6.44 1.89 14.22
N CYS A 58 6.47 2.00 12.90
CA CYS A 58 5.43 1.42 12.07
C CYS A 58 5.39 -0.10 12.21
N ALA A 59 4.20 -0.66 12.48
CA ALA A 59 3.98 -2.09 12.30
C ALA A 59 4.20 -2.51 10.83
N ILE A 60 3.83 -1.61 9.89
CA ILE A 60 4.06 -1.79 8.46
C ILE A 60 4.83 -0.55 7.94
N PRO A 61 6.17 -0.62 7.90
CA PRO A 61 7.01 0.51 7.48
C PRO A 61 6.97 0.74 5.97
N ILE A 62 7.11 2.01 5.57
CA ILE A 62 7.37 2.42 4.18
C ILE A 62 8.86 2.22 3.89
N GLY A 63 9.15 1.44 2.84
CA GLY A 63 10.51 0.97 2.54
C GLY A 63 11.21 1.68 1.39
N SER A 64 10.53 2.57 0.65
CA SER A 64 11.12 3.28 -0.49
C SER A 64 10.76 4.77 -0.49
N SER A 65 11.60 5.57 -1.14
CA SER A 65 11.38 7.00 -1.34
C SER A 65 10.11 7.28 -2.13
N GLU A 66 9.89 6.55 -3.22
CA GLU A 66 8.73 6.72 -4.10
C GLU A 66 7.43 6.43 -3.36
N GLU A 67 7.41 5.42 -2.49
CA GLU A 67 6.26 5.16 -1.63
C GLU A 67 6.06 6.25 -0.58
N CYS A 68 7.15 6.78 -0.02
CA CYS A 68 7.09 7.87 0.95
C CYS A 68 6.54 9.17 0.33
N GLN A 69 6.93 9.48 -0.91
CA GLN A 69 6.38 10.59 -1.67
C GLN A 69 4.87 10.43 -1.91
N ARG A 70 4.41 9.24 -2.30
CA ARG A 70 2.97 8.93 -2.43
C ARG A 70 2.24 9.06 -1.09
N ALA A 71 2.88 8.70 0.01
CA ALA A 71 2.32 8.87 1.34
C ALA A 71 2.19 10.34 1.74
N ALA A 72 3.17 11.17 1.38
CA ALA A 72 3.10 12.62 1.55
C ALA A 72 1.88 13.21 0.83
N GLU A 73 1.72 12.87 -0.46
CA GLU A 73 0.58 13.30 -1.29
C GLU A 73 -0.76 12.84 -0.69
N ALA A 74 -0.87 11.56 -0.31
CA ALA A 74 -2.10 11.01 0.27
C ALA A 74 -2.46 11.62 1.64
N LEU A 75 -1.46 12.11 2.39
CA LEU A 75 -1.65 12.82 3.65
C LEU A 75 -1.88 14.33 3.48
N GLY A 76 -1.81 14.85 2.25
CA GLY A 76 -1.88 16.29 1.98
C GLY A 76 -0.68 17.05 2.53
N LEU A 77 0.49 16.42 2.60
CA LEU A 77 1.72 16.96 3.15
C LEU A 77 2.76 17.21 2.05
N PRO A 78 3.47 18.35 2.09
CA PRO A 78 4.62 18.62 1.24
C PRO A 78 5.70 17.51 1.28
N TRP A 79 6.20 17.15 0.12
CA TRP A 79 7.36 16.27 -0.04
C TRP A 79 8.66 17.07 -0.01
N ASP A 80 9.59 16.70 0.88
CA ASP A 80 10.87 17.39 1.12
C ASP A 80 12.09 16.56 0.67
N GLY A 81 11.85 15.37 0.10
CA GLY A 81 12.88 14.57 -0.56
C GLY A 81 13.61 13.57 0.32
N ASP A 82 14.72 13.07 -0.23
CA ASP A 82 15.54 12.04 0.39
C ASP A 82 16.62 12.62 1.30
N ARG A 83 16.89 11.93 2.40
CA ARG A 83 17.81 12.34 3.46
C ARG A 83 18.76 11.21 3.84
N THR A 84 19.88 11.60 4.45
CA THR A 84 20.98 10.70 4.83
C THR A 84 21.42 10.98 6.27
N TRP A 85 20.45 11.01 7.19
CA TRP A 85 20.68 11.34 8.59
C TRP A 85 20.92 10.08 9.44
N ARG A 86 22.09 9.99 10.06
CA ARG A 86 22.43 8.86 10.94
C ARG A 86 21.73 8.89 12.31
N ASN A 87 21.25 10.05 12.73
CA ASN A 87 20.67 10.29 14.06
C ASN A 87 19.13 10.45 14.04
N ARG A 88 18.46 9.86 13.04
CA ARG A 88 17.03 9.99 12.75
C ARG A 88 16.44 8.64 12.34
N TYR A 89 15.11 8.57 12.24
CA TYR A 89 14.42 7.37 11.74
C TYR A 89 14.93 6.98 10.37
N SER A 90 15.14 5.68 10.13
CA SER A 90 15.17 5.16 8.76
C SER A 90 13.76 5.12 8.19
N GLY A 91 13.68 5.28 6.88
CA GLY A 91 12.42 5.22 6.15
C GLY A 91 11.67 6.56 6.13
N CYS A 92 10.36 6.46 5.95
CA CYS A 92 9.49 7.61 5.75
C CYS A 92 9.15 8.31 7.07
N SER A 93 9.35 9.62 7.16
CA SER A 93 9.05 10.39 8.36
C SER A 93 8.48 11.77 8.04
N ARG A 94 7.58 12.23 8.91
CA ARG A 94 7.05 13.58 8.93
C ARG A 94 7.76 14.38 10.01
N ASP A 95 8.10 15.64 9.73
CA ASP A 95 8.57 16.55 10.79
C ASP A 95 7.46 16.84 11.82
N THR A 96 7.83 17.23 13.04
CA THR A 96 6.89 17.53 14.14
C THR A 96 6.16 18.85 13.99
N TYR A 97 6.61 19.74 13.09
CA TYR A 97 5.80 20.90 12.71
C TYR A 97 4.63 20.48 11.82
N GLY A 98 4.61 19.22 11.37
CA GLY A 98 3.58 18.67 10.49
C GLY A 98 3.66 19.25 9.09
N THR A 99 4.83 19.78 8.70
CA THR A 99 4.98 20.58 7.49
C THR A 99 5.49 19.79 6.30
N HIS A 100 6.35 18.79 6.50
CA HIS A 100 6.95 18.05 5.41
C HIS A 100 7.16 16.57 5.72
N VAL A 101 7.20 15.78 4.65
CA VAL A 101 7.55 14.35 4.66
C VAL A 101 8.86 14.15 3.89
N ASN A 102 9.75 13.30 4.43
CA ASN A 102 11.04 12.94 3.84
C ASN A 102 11.31 11.44 3.99
N PHE A 103 12.18 10.89 3.15
CA PHE A 103 12.64 9.51 3.24
C PHE A 103 14.13 9.46 3.62
N ASN A 104 14.46 8.80 4.72
CA ASN A 104 15.85 8.69 5.17
C ASN A 104 16.43 7.28 4.90
N VAL A 105 17.43 7.22 4.03
CA VAL A 105 18.07 5.95 3.60
C VAL A 105 19.08 5.39 4.60
N LEU A 106 19.66 6.20 5.49
CA LEU A 106 20.78 5.81 6.37
C LEU A 106 20.38 5.63 7.84
N GLY A 107 19.09 5.56 8.16
CA GLY A 107 18.66 5.68 9.56
C GLY A 107 19.03 4.49 10.44
N ASP A 108 20.16 4.59 11.13
CA ASP A 108 20.58 3.71 12.24
C ASP A 108 19.98 4.18 13.59
N GLY A 109 19.25 5.32 13.59
CA GLY A 109 18.68 5.92 14.78
C GLY A 109 17.54 5.09 15.38
N ASP A 110 17.52 4.96 16.71
CA ASP A 110 16.38 4.38 17.41
C ASP A 110 15.15 5.30 17.33
N ALA A 111 13.99 4.78 17.74
CA ALA A 111 12.76 5.55 17.67
C ALA A 111 12.75 6.78 18.59
N LYS A 112 13.58 6.80 19.64
CA LYS A 112 13.70 7.95 20.53
C LYS A 112 14.49 9.09 19.89
N MET A 113 15.48 8.77 19.07
CA MET A 113 16.30 9.73 18.32
C MET A 113 15.51 10.45 17.24
N GLY A 114 14.60 9.74 16.57
CA GLY A 114 13.65 10.35 15.64
C GLY A 114 12.73 11.37 16.32
N VAL A 115 12.13 11.02 17.46
CA VAL A 115 11.28 11.95 18.23
C VAL A 115 12.05 13.15 18.76
N ARG A 116 13.26 12.93 19.32
CA ARG A 116 14.15 14.04 19.73
C ARG A 116 14.52 14.94 18.56
N GLY A 117 14.56 14.37 17.36
CA GLY A 117 14.75 15.08 16.10
C GLY A 117 13.52 15.79 15.59
N GLY A 118 12.40 15.72 16.31
CA GLY A 118 11.14 16.28 15.87
C GLY A 118 10.58 15.51 14.67
N GLN A 119 10.54 14.19 14.73
CA GLN A 119 9.97 13.37 13.66
C GLN A 119 8.92 12.38 14.18
N ALA A 120 7.93 12.11 13.35
CA ALA A 120 7.00 11.00 13.47
C ALA A 120 7.20 10.06 12.28
N ALA A 121 7.17 8.75 12.49
CA ALA A 121 7.24 7.80 11.40
C ALA A 121 5.96 7.87 10.56
N VAL A 122 6.07 7.78 9.23
CA VAL A 122 4.91 7.63 8.34
C VAL A 122 4.77 6.16 7.99
N CYS A 123 3.58 5.63 8.23
CA CYS A 123 3.28 4.20 8.24
C CYS A 123 2.16 3.88 7.27
N ARG A 124 2.12 2.64 6.77
CA ARG A 124 0.94 2.13 6.06
C ARG A 124 -0.16 1.80 7.07
N ALA A 125 -1.40 2.15 6.74
CA ALA A 125 -2.58 1.79 7.52
C ALA A 125 -3.05 0.34 7.29
N GLY A 126 -2.37 -0.42 6.42
CA GLY A 126 -2.73 -1.79 6.06
C GLY A 126 -3.53 -1.88 4.76
N TYR A 127 -4.32 -2.93 4.63
CA TYR A 127 -5.06 -3.26 3.42
C TYR A 127 -6.53 -3.56 3.73
N TYR A 128 -7.41 -3.42 2.75
CA TYR A 128 -8.81 -3.84 2.85
C TYR A 128 -9.32 -4.35 1.51
N ALA A 129 -10.33 -5.23 1.55
CA ALA A 129 -11.11 -5.59 0.37
C ALA A 129 -12.31 -4.65 0.24
N SER A 130 -12.51 -4.04 -0.93
CA SER A 130 -13.62 -3.13 -1.20
C SER A 130 -14.97 -3.85 -1.10
N LYS A 131 -16.04 -3.10 -0.81
CA LYS A 131 -17.40 -3.64 -0.86
C LYS A 131 -17.92 -3.61 -2.30
N GLY A 132 -17.45 -4.52 -3.14
CA GLY A 132 -17.91 -4.66 -4.52
C GLY A 132 -17.12 -3.84 -5.54
N ALA A 133 -17.81 -3.02 -6.36
CA ALA A 133 -17.29 -2.49 -7.64
C ALA A 133 -16.48 -1.20 -7.49
N GLU A 134 -16.16 -0.84 -6.26
CA GLU A 134 -15.51 0.42 -5.95
C GLU A 134 -14.04 0.35 -6.39
N ARG A 135 -13.62 1.37 -7.15
CA ARG A 135 -12.20 1.58 -7.44
C ARG A 135 -11.49 1.93 -6.15
N CYS A 136 -10.30 1.39 -5.96
CA CYS A 136 -9.44 1.82 -4.86
C CYS A 136 -9.10 3.30 -5.02
N ALA A 137 -9.27 4.09 -3.96
CA ALA A 137 -8.67 5.43 -3.88
C ALA A 137 -7.15 5.35 -3.98
N ILE A 138 -6.57 4.28 -3.43
CA ILE A 138 -5.13 3.98 -3.49
C ILE A 138 -4.97 2.53 -3.96
N PRO A 139 -4.79 2.29 -5.28
CA PRO A 139 -4.69 0.95 -5.85
C PRO A 139 -3.34 0.28 -5.57
N ILE A 140 -3.35 -1.04 -5.39
CA ILE A 140 -2.13 -1.88 -5.36
C ILE A 140 -1.67 -2.11 -6.80
N GLY A 141 -0.44 -1.70 -7.10
CA GLY A 141 0.09 -1.67 -8.47
C GLY A 141 1.06 -2.78 -8.83
N SER A 142 1.41 -3.67 -7.89
CA SER A 142 2.34 -4.78 -8.14
C SER A 142 1.85 -6.09 -7.52
N SER A 143 2.29 -7.21 -8.11
CA SER A 143 2.01 -8.55 -7.61
C SER A 143 2.58 -8.76 -6.21
N GLU A 144 3.82 -8.34 -5.98
CA GLU A 144 4.51 -8.55 -4.71
C GLU A 144 3.80 -7.82 -3.57
N GLU A 145 3.25 -6.64 -3.85
CA GLU A 145 2.43 -5.95 -2.87
C GLU A 145 1.06 -6.60 -2.69
N CYS A 146 0.47 -7.13 -3.76
CA CYS A 146 -0.79 -7.87 -3.67
C CYS A 146 -0.67 -9.13 -2.81
N GLN A 147 0.45 -9.86 -2.92
CA GLN A 147 0.77 -10.99 -2.06
C GLN A 147 0.90 -10.57 -0.60
N ARG A 148 1.60 -9.47 -0.30
CA ARG A 148 1.67 -8.92 1.07
C ARG A 148 0.31 -8.51 1.61
N ALA A 149 -0.56 -7.99 0.75
CA ALA A 149 -1.92 -7.64 1.13
C ALA A 149 -2.77 -8.88 1.46
N ALA A 150 -2.60 -9.97 0.71
CA ALA A 150 -3.25 -11.25 1.00
C ALA A 150 -2.85 -11.78 2.38
N GLU A 151 -1.55 -11.80 2.67
CA GLU A 151 -1.01 -12.21 3.98
C GLU A 151 -1.56 -11.33 5.11
N ALA A 152 -1.51 -10.00 4.96
CA ALA A 152 -2.01 -9.06 5.96
C ALA A 152 -3.52 -9.17 6.23
N LEU A 153 -4.29 -9.65 5.24
CA LEU A 153 -5.72 -9.90 5.35
C LEU A 153 -6.05 -11.32 5.83
N GLY A 154 -5.05 -12.19 6.02
CA GLY A 154 -5.26 -13.60 6.35
C GLY A 154 -5.94 -14.39 5.22
N LEU A 155 -5.71 -13.99 3.97
CA LEU A 155 -6.32 -14.59 2.79
C LEU A 155 -5.28 -15.39 1.98
N PRO A 156 -5.62 -16.60 1.50
CA PRO A 156 -4.79 -17.36 0.58
C PRO A 156 -4.37 -16.56 -0.66
N TRP A 157 -3.08 -16.67 -1.02
CA TRP A 157 -2.51 -16.10 -2.24
C TRP A 157 -2.55 -17.11 -3.39
N ASP A 158 -3.05 -16.68 -4.55
CA ASP A 158 -3.35 -17.53 -5.70
C ASP A 158 -2.57 -17.11 -6.97
N GLY A 159 -1.54 -16.28 -6.77
CA GLY A 159 -0.58 -15.90 -7.80
C GLY A 159 -1.05 -14.85 -8.79
N ASP A 160 -0.20 -14.66 -9.81
CA ASP A 160 -0.47 -13.82 -10.97
C ASP A 160 -1.32 -14.59 -11.98
N ARG A 161 -2.37 -13.95 -12.51
CA ARG A 161 -3.31 -14.60 -13.44
C ARG A 161 -3.40 -13.86 -14.77
N THR A 162 -3.28 -14.60 -15.87
CA THR A 162 -3.17 -14.04 -17.25
C THR A 162 -3.97 -14.78 -18.31
N TRP A 163 -4.90 -15.68 -17.97
CA TRP A 163 -5.65 -16.47 -18.97
C TRP A 163 -6.84 -15.70 -19.56
#